data_AF-A0A8X8DJD6-F1
#
_entry.id   AF-A0A8X8DJD6-F1
#
_cell.length_a   1.000
_cell.length_b   1.000
_cell.length_c   1.000
_cell.angle_alpha   90.00
_cell.angle_beta   90.00
_cell.angle_gamma   90.00
#
_symmetry.space_group_name_H-M   'P 1'
#
loop_
_entity.id
_entity.type
_entity.pdbx_description
1 polymer ?
#
loop_
_entity_poly.entity_id
_entity_poly.type
_entity_poly.pdbx_seq_one_letter_code
_entity_poly.pdbx_strand_id
1 'polypeptide(L)'
;MFSCVESDNVDPAVPLEKILGCVMSCIHVAHLNDIFEQKKNLMDLLLISLSPGFQWTVKLSAFSLIKELCSRLQSILVEASKGASQHDSTTSFVQELFYSVSPKIVECISTIKIAQVHISASECLLEVTGLASVRWTDVGFKEELLHQYEVEKNEEAKSYLKKCIDIFENLE
;
A
#
# COMPACT_ATOMS: atom_id res chain seq x y z
N MET A 1 -29.78 13.84 43.78
CA MET A 1 -30.23 13.72 42.38
C MET A 1 -29.67 14.92 41.63
N PHE A 2 -28.51 14.76 41.00
CA PHE A 2 -27.97 15.75 40.07
C PHE A 2 -27.88 15.05 38.72
N SER A 3 -28.65 15.56 37.75
CA SER A 3 -28.59 15.15 36.35
C SER A 3 -27.63 16.11 35.66
N CYS A 4 -26.42 15.65 35.34
CA CYS A 4 -25.60 16.32 34.34
C CYS A 4 -26.07 15.83 32.98
N VAL A 5 -26.77 16.69 32.25
CA VAL A 5 -26.97 16.51 30.81
C VAL A 5 -25.64 16.86 30.17
N GLU A 6 -24.86 15.85 29.80
CA GLU A 6 -23.74 16.04 28.87
C GLU A 6 -24.35 16.29 27.50
N SER A 7 -24.13 17.49 26.98
CA SER A 7 -24.45 17.86 25.61
C SER A 7 -23.51 17.08 24.69
N ASP A 8 -23.99 15.98 24.12
CA ASP A 8 -23.37 15.22 23.02
C ASP A 8 -23.29 16.07 21.75
N ASN A 9 -22.38 17.05 21.74
CA ASN A 9 -21.97 17.73 20.52
C ASN A 9 -20.50 17.44 20.27
N VAL A 10 -20.19 16.15 20.17
CA VAL A 10 -18.93 15.68 19.59
C VAL A 10 -19.11 15.77 18.08
N ASP A 11 -18.45 16.74 17.45
CA ASP A 11 -18.39 16.79 15.98
C ASP A 11 -18.03 15.40 15.45
N PRO A 12 -18.77 14.86 14.46
CA PRO A 12 -18.50 13.52 13.97
C PRO A 12 -17.08 13.49 13.42
N ALA A 13 -16.22 12.70 14.06
CA ALA A 13 -14.84 12.52 13.63
C ALA A 13 -14.82 12.12 12.15
N VAL A 14 -14.01 12.81 11.34
CA VAL A 14 -13.93 12.54 9.90
C VAL A 14 -13.47 11.09 9.69
N PRO A 15 -14.23 10.26 8.95
CA PRO A 15 -13.82 8.88 8.70
C PRO A 15 -12.45 8.82 8.01
N LEU A 16 -11.54 7.99 8.51
CA LEU A 16 -10.19 7.80 7.94
C LEU A 16 -10.25 7.45 6.44
N GLU A 17 -11.19 6.59 6.07
CA GLU A 17 -12.00 6.67 4.84
C GLU A 17 -11.70 7.84 3.88
N LYS A 18 -12.30 8.96 4.25
CA LYS A 18 -12.33 10.20 3.48
C LYS A 18 -10.99 10.92 3.51
N ILE A 19 -10.27 10.84 4.63
CA ILE A 19 -8.93 11.42 4.77
C ILE A 19 -8.00 10.77 3.73
N LEU A 20 -8.03 9.45 3.60
CA LEU A 20 -7.24 8.73 2.59
C LEU A 20 -7.62 9.15 1.17
N GLY A 21 -8.91 9.34 0.88
CA GLY A 21 -9.37 9.86 -0.42
C GLY A 21 -8.86 11.28 -0.72
N CYS A 22 -8.81 12.15 0.29
CA CYS A 22 -8.22 13.49 0.16
C CYS A 22 -6.71 13.40 -0.09
N VAL A 23 -5.99 12.59 0.69
CA VAL A 23 -4.54 12.41 0.52
C VAL A 23 -4.22 11.83 -0.85
N MET A 24 -5.00 10.87 -1.34
CA MET A 24 -4.85 10.33 -2.70
C MET A 24 -5.00 11.43 -3.76
N SER A 25 -5.99 12.30 -3.61
CA SER A 25 -6.20 13.43 -4.52
C SER A 25 -5.04 14.43 -4.46
N CYS A 26 -4.45 14.65 -3.27
CA CYS A 26 -3.25 15.47 -3.11
C CYS A 26 -2.03 14.80 -3.77
N ILE A 27 -1.80 13.52 -3.54
CA ILE A 27 -0.71 12.76 -4.16
C ILE A 27 -0.84 12.78 -5.67
N HIS A 28 -2.04 12.74 -6.23
CA HIS A 28 -2.23 12.77 -7.68
C HIS A 28 -1.64 14.02 -8.34
N VAL A 29 -1.74 15.18 -7.68
CA VAL A 29 -1.30 16.48 -8.23
C VAL A 29 -0.01 17.04 -7.61
N ALA A 30 0.47 16.47 -6.51
CA ALA A 30 1.63 16.98 -5.77
C ALA A 30 2.92 16.96 -6.61
N HIS A 31 3.83 17.89 -6.34
CA HIS A 31 5.19 17.77 -6.86
C HIS A 31 5.93 16.66 -6.11
N LEU A 32 6.91 16.05 -6.78
CA LEU A 32 7.64 14.90 -6.24
C LEU A 32 8.42 15.25 -4.98
N ASN A 33 9.04 16.44 -4.94
CA ASN A 33 9.75 16.91 -3.76
C ASN A 33 8.82 17.00 -2.55
N ASP A 34 7.58 17.45 -2.74
CA ASP A 34 6.58 17.51 -1.67
C ASP A 34 6.24 16.10 -1.15
N ILE A 35 6.16 15.10 -2.05
CA ILE A 35 5.94 13.70 -1.68
C ILE A 35 7.12 13.18 -0.85
N PHE A 36 8.37 13.46 -1.25
CA PHE A 36 9.56 13.05 -0.51
C PHE A 36 9.67 13.75 0.85
N GLU A 37 9.33 15.04 0.94
CA GLU A 37 9.29 15.78 2.20
C GLU A 37 8.27 15.18 3.18
N GLN A 38 7.16 14.66 2.67
CA GLN A 38 6.10 14.03 3.47
C GLN A 38 6.24 12.51 3.61
N LYS A 39 7.33 11.91 3.10
CA LYS A 39 7.55 10.45 3.08
C LYS A 39 7.21 9.78 4.40
N LYS A 40 7.73 10.28 5.53
CA LYS A 40 7.47 9.70 6.85
C LYS A 40 5.98 9.72 7.21
N ASN A 41 5.32 10.85 7.00
CA ASN A 41 3.90 11.00 7.33
C ASN A 41 3.03 10.11 6.44
N LEU A 42 3.41 9.96 5.16
CA LEU A 42 2.76 9.03 4.24
C LEU A 42 2.92 7.58 4.71
N MET A 43 4.14 7.16 5.06
CA MET A 43 4.40 5.81 5.57
C MET A 43 3.62 5.54 6.86
N ASP A 44 3.65 6.47 7.83
CA ASP A 44 2.91 6.33 9.08
C ASP A 44 1.39 6.19 8.81
N LEU A 45 0.83 7.03 7.94
CA LEU A 45 -0.58 6.96 7.55
C LEU A 45 -0.95 5.63 6.90
N LEU A 46 -0.13 5.12 5.98
CA LEU A 46 -0.35 3.83 5.31
C LEU A 46 -0.31 2.67 6.31
N LEU A 47 0.69 2.63 7.18
CA LEU A 47 0.85 1.57 8.17
C LEU A 47 -0.27 1.57 9.21
N ILE A 48 -0.69 2.75 9.67
CA ILE A 48 -1.86 2.91 10.55
C ILE A 48 -3.11 2.37 9.83
N SER A 49 -3.35 2.82 8.61
CA SER A 49 -4.55 2.44 7.84
C SER A 49 -4.61 0.94 7.56
N LEU A 50 -3.46 0.27 7.39
CA LEU A 50 -3.37 -1.17 7.19
C LEU A 50 -3.38 -2.00 8.49
N SER A 51 -3.24 -1.38 9.68
CA SER A 51 -3.26 -2.10 10.97
C SER A 51 -4.60 -2.80 11.27
N PRO A 52 -4.62 -3.99 11.89
CA PRO A 52 -5.85 -4.80 12.06
C PRO A 52 -7.05 -4.11 12.74
N GLY A 53 -6.84 -3.00 13.44
CA GLY A 53 -7.90 -2.26 14.15
C GLY A 53 -8.87 -1.48 13.25
N PHE A 54 -8.55 -1.29 11.96
CA PHE A 54 -9.41 -0.54 11.03
C PHE A 54 -10.29 -1.42 10.15
N GLN A 55 -11.46 -0.89 9.80
CA GLN A 55 -12.43 -1.56 8.92
C GLN A 55 -11.86 -1.86 7.53
N TRP A 56 -12.40 -2.88 6.88
CA TRP A 56 -11.97 -3.30 5.55
C TRP A 56 -12.11 -2.21 4.46
N THR A 57 -13.07 -1.27 4.60
CA THR A 57 -13.22 -0.15 3.66
C THR A 57 -12.05 0.83 3.75
N VAL A 58 -11.52 1.06 4.95
CA VAL A 58 -10.28 1.83 5.16
C VAL A 58 -9.11 1.15 4.45
N LYS A 59 -9.07 -0.19 4.42
CA LYS A 59 -8.04 -0.95 3.68
C LYS A 59 -8.14 -0.72 2.19
N LEU A 60 -9.35 -0.76 1.63
CA LEU A 60 -9.56 -0.50 0.21
C LEU A 60 -9.08 0.90 -0.19
N SER A 61 -9.38 1.91 0.63
CA SER A 61 -8.89 3.28 0.41
C SER A 61 -7.37 3.36 0.56
N ALA A 62 -6.78 2.65 1.51
CA ALA A 62 -5.33 2.58 1.67
C ALA A 62 -4.66 1.90 0.47
N PHE A 63 -5.20 0.79 -0.04
CA PHE A 63 -4.71 0.13 -1.25
C PHE A 63 -4.76 1.06 -2.46
N SER A 64 -5.86 1.80 -2.64
CA SER A 64 -5.99 2.78 -3.73
C SER A 64 -4.94 3.89 -3.61
N LEU A 65 -4.71 4.40 -2.40
CA LEU A 65 -3.67 5.39 -2.12
C LEU A 65 -2.25 4.85 -2.43
N ILE A 66 -1.97 3.60 -2.05
CA ILE A 66 -0.68 2.95 -2.32
C ILE A 66 -0.46 2.79 -3.82
N LYS A 67 -1.48 2.34 -4.57
CA LYS A 67 -1.39 2.21 -6.03
C LYS A 67 -1.12 3.54 -6.71
N GLU A 68 -1.80 4.61 -6.28
CA GLU A 68 -1.56 5.97 -6.79
C GLU A 68 -0.13 6.42 -6.50
N LEU A 69 0.36 6.21 -5.28
CA LEU A 69 1.74 6.50 -4.91
C LEU A 69 2.74 5.70 -5.77
N CYS A 70 2.49 4.41 -6.01
CA CYS A 70 3.33 3.57 -6.87
C CYS A 70 3.38 4.11 -8.30
N SER A 71 2.24 4.49 -8.86
CA SER A 71 2.14 5.12 -10.19
C SER A 71 2.98 6.40 -10.27
N ARG A 72 2.85 7.27 -9.26
CA ARG A 72 3.64 8.51 -9.16
C ARG A 72 5.14 8.22 -9.11
N LEU A 73 5.59 7.26 -8.30
CA LEU A 73 7.00 6.87 -8.16
C LEU A 73 7.55 6.20 -9.42
N GLN A 74 6.76 5.37 -10.10
CA GLN A 74 7.15 4.70 -11.35
C GLN A 74 7.43 5.72 -12.46
N SER A 75 6.60 6.77 -12.59
CA SER A 75 6.83 7.85 -13.57
C SER A 75 8.22 8.47 -13.39
N ILE A 76 8.66 8.65 -12.13
CA ILE A 76 9.97 9.21 -11.80
C ILE A 76 11.08 8.27 -12.23
N LEU A 77 10.99 6.97 -11.91
CA LEU A 77 12.03 6.01 -12.27
C LEU A 77 12.24 5.97 -13.79
N VAL A 78 11.15 6.05 -14.55
CA VAL A 78 11.19 6.13 -16.01
C VAL A 78 11.81 7.45 -16.50
N GLU A 79 11.49 8.59 -15.88
CA GLU A 79 12.04 9.91 -16.24
C GLU A 79 13.51 10.07 -15.83
N ALA A 80 13.90 9.61 -14.65
CA ALA A 80 15.26 9.68 -14.09
C ALA A 80 16.25 8.79 -14.85
N SER A 81 15.78 7.76 -15.55
CA SER A 81 16.61 7.05 -16.54
C SER A 81 17.18 7.96 -17.65
N LYS A 82 16.66 9.19 -17.76
CA LYS A 82 17.10 10.26 -18.68
C LYS A 82 17.92 11.37 -18.00
N GLY A 83 18.11 11.34 -16.66
CA GLY A 83 18.85 12.36 -15.89
C GLY A 83 19.09 11.99 -14.41
N ALA A 84 20.33 12.11 -13.94
CA ALA A 84 20.86 11.32 -12.83
C ALA A 84 20.59 11.81 -11.37
N SER A 85 19.85 12.87 -11.09
CA SER A 85 19.90 13.49 -9.75
C SER A 85 18.88 13.00 -8.70
N GLN A 86 17.80 12.30 -9.09
CA GLN A 86 16.72 11.88 -8.15
C GLN A 86 16.54 10.35 -8.02
N HIS A 87 17.42 9.58 -8.65
CA HIS A 87 17.26 8.13 -8.75
C HIS A 87 17.45 7.42 -7.38
N ASP A 88 18.41 7.86 -6.58
CA ASP A 88 18.76 7.18 -5.31
C ASP A 88 17.71 7.39 -4.21
N SER A 89 17.16 8.60 -4.08
CA SER A 89 16.09 8.90 -3.11
C SER A 89 14.80 8.18 -3.46
N THR A 90 14.47 8.10 -4.74
CA THR A 90 13.30 7.35 -5.23
C THR A 90 13.46 5.86 -4.94
N THR A 91 14.61 5.29 -5.27
CA THR A 91 14.92 3.87 -5.04
C THR A 91 14.84 3.51 -3.56
N SER A 92 15.39 4.34 -2.67
CA SER A 92 15.28 4.14 -1.21
C SER A 92 13.84 4.22 -0.70
N PHE A 93 13.02 5.13 -1.25
CA PHE A 93 11.61 5.22 -0.86
C PHE A 93 10.81 4.00 -1.34
N VAL A 94 11.03 3.54 -2.57
CA VAL A 94 10.40 2.33 -3.11
C VAL A 94 10.70 1.11 -2.24
N GLN A 95 11.95 0.95 -1.79
CA GLN A 95 12.32 -0.13 -0.88
C GLN A 95 11.57 -0.05 0.44
N GLU A 96 11.58 1.11 1.09
CA GLU A 96 10.91 1.29 2.37
C GLU A 96 9.41 1.02 2.25
N LEU A 97 8.79 1.48 1.16
CA LEU A 97 7.40 1.19 0.83
C LEU A 97 7.18 -0.31 0.70
N PHE A 98 7.97 -0.99 -0.12
CA PHE A 98 7.87 -2.44 -0.35
C PHE A 98 7.98 -3.23 0.96
N TYR A 99 9.05 -3.02 1.73
CA TYR A 99 9.32 -3.79 2.95
C TYR A 99 8.28 -3.54 4.05
N SER A 100 7.77 -2.32 4.16
CA SER A 100 6.84 -1.98 5.25
C SER A 100 5.39 -2.33 4.91
N VAL A 101 4.98 -2.16 3.65
CA VAL A 101 3.58 -2.29 3.23
C VAL A 101 3.25 -3.71 2.77
N SER A 102 4.14 -4.40 2.06
CA SER A 102 3.83 -5.73 1.50
C SER A 102 3.41 -6.76 2.56
N PRO A 103 4.10 -6.89 3.72
CA PRO A 103 3.65 -7.80 4.78
C PRO A 103 2.26 -7.45 5.33
N LYS A 104 1.94 -6.15 5.40
CA LYS A 104 0.63 -5.67 5.84
C LYS A 104 -0.48 -5.93 4.82
N ILE A 105 -0.16 -5.88 3.54
CA ILE A 105 -1.10 -6.26 2.49
C ILE A 105 -1.39 -7.77 2.57
N VAL A 106 -0.36 -8.61 2.71
CA VAL A 106 -0.54 -10.06 2.87
C VAL A 106 -1.33 -10.39 4.15
N GLU A 107 -1.06 -9.69 5.25
CA GLU A 107 -1.85 -9.78 6.48
C GLU A 107 -3.34 -9.46 6.22
N CYS A 108 -3.66 -8.46 5.40
CA CYS A 108 -5.04 -8.15 5.03
C CYS A 108 -5.71 -9.29 4.22
N ILE A 109 -4.99 -9.91 3.28
CA ILE A 109 -5.49 -11.04 2.48
C ILE A 109 -5.77 -12.25 3.38
N SER A 110 -4.85 -12.57 4.30
CA SER A 110 -4.99 -13.73 5.18
C SER A 110 -6.11 -13.58 6.22
N THR A 111 -6.41 -12.35 6.67
CA THR A 111 -7.33 -12.12 7.80
C THR A 111 -8.74 -11.70 7.39
N ILE A 112 -8.92 -10.96 6.29
CA ILE A 112 -10.21 -10.35 5.93
C ILE A 112 -10.95 -11.22 4.91
N LYS A 113 -11.98 -11.94 5.35
CA LYS A 113 -12.75 -12.89 4.52
C LYS A 113 -13.73 -12.24 3.51
N ILE A 114 -13.35 -11.15 2.88
CA ILE A 114 -14.16 -10.41 1.90
C ILE A 114 -13.45 -10.48 0.54
N ALA A 115 -14.08 -11.10 -0.45
CA ALA A 115 -13.47 -11.33 -1.77
C ALA A 115 -12.92 -10.05 -2.43
N GLN A 116 -13.64 -8.93 -2.32
CA GLN A 116 -13.19 -7.64 -2.84
C GLN A 116 -11.87 -7.18 -2.21
N VAL A 117 -11.66 -7.45 -0.91
CA VAL A 117 -10.43 -7.11 -0.21
C VAL A 117 -9.27 -7.95 -0.73
N HIS A 118 -9.47 -9.25 -0.93
CA HIS A 118 -8.46 -10.14 -1.50
C HIS A 118 -8.01 -9.67 -2.89
N ILE A 119 -8.96 -9.34 -3.76
CA ILE A 119 -8.69 -8.86 -5.13
C ILE A 119 -7.90 -7.54 -5.07
N SER A 120 -8.42 -6.52 -4.37
CA SER A 120 -7.79 -5.21 -4.31
C SER A 120 -6.43 -5.23 -3.59
N ALA A 121 -6.28 -6.05 -2.55
CA ALA A 121 -5.01 -6.22 -1.84
C ALA A 121 -3.97 -6.90 -2.74
N SER A 122 -4.33 -7.98 -3.44
CA SER A 122 -3.40 -8.70 -4.32
C SER A 122 -2.99 -7.86 -5.53
N GLU A 123 -3.92 -7.11 -6.11
CA GLU A 123 -3.61 -6.14 -7.16
C GLU A 123 -2.68 -5.03 -6.64
N CYS A 124 -2.95 -4.48 -5.45
CA CYS A 124 -2.08 -3.48 -4.82
C CYS A 124 -0.68 -4.04 -4.55
N LEU A 125 -0.58 -5.30 -4.11
CA LEU A 125 0.70 -5.96 -3.89
C LEU A 125 1.50 -6.10 -5.18
N LEU A 126 0.83 -6.39 -6.30
CA LEU A 126 1.47 -6.48 -7.61
C LEU A 126 2.09 -5.15 -8.04
N GLU A 127 1.40 -4.02 -7.83
CA GLU A 127 1.93 -2.69 -8.12
C GLU A 127 3.18 -2.38 -7.29
N VAL A 128 3.14 -2.68 -5.99
CA VAL A 128 4.27 -2.50 -5.07
C VAL A 128 5.46 -3.39 -5.45
N THR A 129 5.19 -4.65 -5.82
CA THR A 129 6.21 -5.62 -6.25
C THR A 129 6.82 -5.24 -7.59
N GLY A 130 6.01 -4.80 -8.55
CA GLY A 130 6.45 -4.36 -9.87
C GLY A 130 7.38 -3.15 -9.80
N LEU A 131 7.10 -2.21 -8.89
CA LEU A 131 7.95 -1.05 -8.62
C LEU A 131 9.31 -1.45 -8.01
N ALA A 132 9.32 -2.50 -7.17
CA ALA A 132 10.51 -2.98 -6.46
C ALA A 132 11.43 -3.90 -7.30
N SER A 133 11.08 -4.21 -8.55
CA SER A 133 11.85 -5.08 -9.46
C SER A 133 13.28 -4.56 -9.81
N VAL A 134 13.72 -3.50 -9.15
CA VAL A 134 15.10 -2.99 -9.14
C VAL A 134 15.95 -3.74 -8.09
N ARG A 135 16.16 -5.06 -8.19
CA ARG A 135 17.17 -5.84 -7.42
C ARG A 135 16.94 -6.08 -5.91
N TRP A 136 15.83 -6.69 -5.47
CA TRP A 136 15.65 -7.01 -4.05
C TRP A 136 15.09 -8.41 -3.83
N THR A 137 15.89 -9.29 -3.24
CA THR A 137 15.51 -10.66 -2.85
C THR A 137 15.30 -10.71 -1.32
N ASP A 138 14.06 -10.50 -0.89
CA ASP A 138 13.64 -10.92 0.46
C ASP A 138 13.10 -12.35 0.39
N VAL A 139 13.96 -13.30 0.75
CA VAL A 139 13.64 -14.73 0.75
C VAL A 139 12.46 -15.03 1.68
N GLY A 140 12.36 -14.35 2.83
CA GLY A 140 11.28 -14.58 3.80
C GLY A 140 9.93 -14.11 3.28
N PHE A 141 9.90 -12.96 2.59
CA PHE A 141 8.65 -12.47 1.97
C PHE A 141 8.18 -13.37 0.82
N LYS A 142 9.10 -13.92 0.02
CA LYS A 142 8.77 -14.86 -1.07
C LYS A 142 8.07 -16.12 -0.56
N GLU A 143 8.56 -16.71 0.54
CA GLU A 143 7.94 -17.88 1.16
C GLU A 143 6.52 -17.61 1.67
N GLU A 144 6.32 -16.47 2.35
CA GLU A 144 4.99 -16.06 2.82
C GLU A 144 4.02 -15.83 1.65
N LEU A 145 4.49 -15.22 0.56
CA LEU A 145 3.71 -15.01 -0.65
C LEU A 145 3.30 -16.33 -1.32
N LEU A 146 4.21 -17.32 -1.38
CA LEU A 146 3.93 -18.66 -1.90
C LEU A 146 2.84 -19.35 -1.07
N HIS A 147 2.98 -19.32 0.26
CA HIS A 147 1.96 -19.85 1.16
C HIS A 147 0.61 -19.17 0.94
N GLN A 148 0.56 -17.84 0.85
CA GLN A 148 -0.66 -17.09 0.61
C GLN A 148 -1.31 -17.46 -0.75
N TYR A 149 -0.51 -17.67 -1.80
CA TYR A 149 -0.97 -18.13 -3.10
C TYR A 149 -1.61 -19.53 -3.05
N GLU A 150 -1.03 -20.46 -2.29
CA GLU A 150 -1.55 -21.82 -2.15
C GLU A 150 -2.93 -21.85 -1.49
N VAL A 151 -3.12 -21.04 -0.45
CA VAL A 151 -4.36 -21.02 0.34
C VAL A 151 -5.45 -20.09 -0.24
N GLU A 152 -5.10 -19.20 -1.16
CA GLU A 152 -6.06 -18.31 -1.83
C GLU A 152 -7.05 -19.10 -2.69
N LYS A 153 -8.34 -18.76 -2.52
CA LYS A 153 -9.48 -19.41 -3.18
C LYS A 153 -10.11 -18.55 -4.26
N ASN A 154 -9.93 -17.23 -4.21
CA ASN A 154 -10.38 -16.32 -5.24
C ASN A 154 -9.41 -16.35 -6.42
N GLU A 155 -9.86 -16.85 -7.57
CA GLU A 155 -9.02 -17.04 -8.76
C GLU A 155 -8.41 -15.73 -9.30
N GLU A 156 -9.12 -14.61 -9.18
CA GLU A 156 -8.62 -13.31 -9.62
C GLU A 156 -7.48 -12.82 -8.71
N ALA A 157 -7.69 -12.86 -7.38
CA ALA A 157 -6.64 -12.57 -6.40
C ALA A 157 -5.44 -13.50 -6.59
N LYS A 158 -5.69 -14.81 -6.79
CA LYS A 158 -4.66 -15.82 -7.02
C LYS A 158 -3.83 -15.55 -8.28
N SER A 159 -4.45 -15.04 -9.34
CA SER A 159 -3.76 -14.60 -10.56
C SER A 159 -2.80 -13.44 -10.29
N TYR A 160 -3.19 -12.46 -9.48
CA TYR A 160 -2.30 -11.36 -9.07
C TYR A 160 -1.13 -11.85 -8.21
N LEU A 161 -1.39 -12.73 -7.24
CA LEU A 161 -0.35 -13.33 -6.41
C LEU A 161 0.66 -14.13 -7.25
N LYS A 162 0.18 -14.90 -8.25
CA LYS A 162 1.07 -15.61 -9.17
C LYS A 162 1.99 -14.65 -9.93
N LYS A 163 1.46 -13.54 -10.43
CA LYS A 163 2.29 -12.51 -11.09
C LYS A 163 3.34 -11.92 -10.15
N CYS A 164 3.02 -11.73 -8.87
CA CYS A 164 4.01 -11.30 -7.88
C CYS A 164 5.14 -12.32 -7.73
N ILE A 165 4.80 -13.62 -7.62
CA ILE A 165 5.79 -14.72 -7.55
C ILE A 165 6.66 -14.75 -8.81
N ASP A 166 6.05 -14.63 -9.99
CA ASP A 166 6.77 -14.64 -11.28
C ASP A 166 7.77 -13.46 -11.36
N ILE A 167 7.46 -12.30 -10.77
CA ILE A 167 8.43 -11.18 -10.68
C ILE A 167 9.64 -11.60 -9.86
N PHE A 168 9.47 -12.25 -8.71
CA PHE A 168 10.60 -12.70 -7.89
C PHE A 168 11.41 -13.82 -8.56
N GLU A 169 10.76 -14.74 -9.27
CA GLU A 169 11.44 -15.82 -10.01
C GLU A 169 12.25 -15.28 -11.20
N ASN A 170 11.78 -14.22 -11.87
CA ASN A 170 12.51 -13.58 -12.98
C ASN A 170 13.71 -12.73 -12.52
N LEU A 171 13.86 -12.48 -11.22
CA LEU A 171 14.97 -11.71 -10.62
C LEU A 171 16.12 -12.61 -10.14
N GLU A 172 15.93 -13.93 -10.06
CA GLU A 172 16.94 -14.95 -9.74
C GLU A 172 17.73 -15.39 -10.99
#